data_AF-A0A973G2G5-F1
#
_entry.id   AF-A0A973G2G5-F1
#
_cell.length_a   1.000
_cell.length_b   1.000
_cell.length_c   1.000
_cell.angle_alpha   90.00
_cell.angle_beta   90.00
_cell.angle_gamma   90.00
#
_symmetry.space_group_name_H-M   'P 1'
#
loop_
_entity.id
_entity.type
_entity.pdbx_description
1 polymer ?
#
loop_
_entity_poly.entity_id
_entity_poly.type
_entity_poly.pdbx_seq_one_letter_code
_entity_poly.pdbx_strand_id
1 'polypeptide(L)'
;MGQFVTFEGIEGCGKTTQIKRAGEYLKQRGINCIITEEPGGTPIGRKIREILLNKSSLGEISSETELLLFSAARSQHVRDVIIPALKECTLVLCDRFYDATLAYQGYGRGLDIDFIQTMNVFSSA
;
A
#
# COMPACT_ATOMS: atom_id res chain seq x y z
N MET A 1 17.87 -9.49 8.00
CA MET A 1 16.91 -9.08 6.95
C MET A 1 15.78 -8.36 7.67
N GLY A 2 15.34 -7.20 7.17
CA GLY A 2 14.21 -6.48 7.76
C GLY A 2 12.92 -7.28 7.68
N GLN A 3 11.91 -6.85 8.41
CA GLN A 3 10.57 -7.44 8.37
C GLN A 3 9.60 -6.46 7.73
N PHE A 4 8.62 -6.98 7.00
CA PHE A 4 7.57 -6.19 6.38
C PHE A 4 6.22 -6.58 6.99
N VAL A 5 5.52 -5.62 7.57
CA VAL A 5 4.24 -5.81 8.25
C VAL A 5 3.21 -4.86 7.64
N THR A 6 2.13 -5.41 7.14
CA THR A 6 1.02 -4.65 6.54
C THR A 6 -0.15 -4.58 7.51
N PHE A 7 -0.84 -3.44 7.52
CA PHE A 7 -2.05 -3.23 8.29
C PHE A 7 -3.22 -3.12 7.31
N GLU A 8 -4.15 -4.08 7.40
CA GLU A 8 -5.26 -4.20 6.46
C GLU A 8 -6.62 -4.17 7.16
N GLY A 9 -7.66 -3.89 6.38
CA GLY A 9 -9.03 -3.79 6.86
C GLY A 9 -9.84 -2.68 6.19
N ILE A 10 -11.13 -2.61 6.51
CA ILE A 10 -12.06 -1.64 5.94
C ILE A 10 -11.78 -0.20 6.40
N GLU A 11 -12.42 0.78 5.77
CA GLU A 11 -12.38 2.17 6.24
C GLU A 11 -12.99 2.29 7.64
N GLY A 12 -12.42 3.16 8.47
CA GLY A 12 -12.90 3.37 9.84
C GLY A 12 -12.52 2.29 10.88
N CYS A 13 -11.87 1.18 10.51
CA CYS A 13 -11.52 0.12 11.48
C CYS A 13 -10.32 0.45 12.40
N GLY A 14 -9.72 1.63 12.24
CA GLY A 14 -8.66 2.12 13.15
C GLY A 14 -7.21 1.81 12.73
N LYS A 15 -6.96 1.34 11.50
CA LYS A 15 -5.59 1.06 10.99
C LYS A 15 -4.58 2.17 11.26
N THR A 16 -4.93 3.39 10.88
CA THR A 16 -4.06 4.57 11.05
C THR A 16 -3.71 4.83 12.52
N THR A 17 -4.61 4.53 13.45
CA THR A 17 -4.32 4.61 14.89
C THR A 17 -3.38 3.49 15.33
N GLN A 18 -3.65 2.27 14.89
CA GLN A 18 -2.88 1.09 15.31
C GLN A 18 -1.44 1.12 14.77
N ILE A 19 -1.24 1.50 13.51
CA ILE A 19 0.09 1.56 12.90
C ILE A 19 0.98 2.61 13.58
N LYS A 20 0.41 3.77 13.95
CA LYS A 20 1.11 4.82 14.70
C LYS A 20 1.51 4.34 16.09
N ARG A 21 0.58 3.70 16.82
CA ARG A 21 0.87 3.13 18.15
C ARG A 21 1.93 2.03 18.08
N ALA A 22 1.89 1.18 17.07
CA ALA A 22 2.90 0.15 16.85
C ALA A 22 4.28 0.79 16.62
N GLY A 23 4.38 1.78 15.72
CA GLY A 23 5.64 2.48 15.48
C GLY A 23 6.19 3.20 16.71
N GLU A 24 5.33 3.87 17.49
CA GLU A 24 5.73 4.50 18.76
C GLU A 24 6.25 3.46 19.78
N TYR A 25 5.54 2.34 19.92
CA TYR A 25 5.93 1.25 20.81
C TYR A 25 7.30 0.64 20.45
N LEU A 26 7.57 0.49 19.15
CA LEU A 26 8.84 -0.03 18.63
C LEU A 26 9.97 0.97 18.84
N LYS A 27 9.72 2.24 18.55
CA LYS A 27 10.67 3.34 18.79
C LYS A 27 11.08 3.43 20.25
N GLN A 28 10.13 3.29 21.18
CA GLN A 28 10.40 3.26 22.64
C GLN A 28 11.30 2.08 23.06
N ARG A 29 11.38 1.02 22.25
CA ARG A 29 12.25 -0.14 22.48
C ARG A 29 13.58 -0.08 21.71
N GLY A 30 13.86 1.03 21.03
CA GLY A 30 15.05 1.17 20.21
C GLY A 30 15.04 0.30 18.94
N ILE A 31 13.87 -0.18 18.51
CA ILE A 31 13.72 -0.95 17.27
C ILE A 31 13.55 0.03 16.12
N ASN A 32 14.44 -0.04 15.12
CA ASN A 32 14.35 0.80 13.94
C ASN A 32 13.17 0.38 13.06
N CYS A 33 12.26 1.33 12.81
CA CYS A 33 11.12 1.10 11.93
C CYS A 33 10.74 2.34 11.13
N ILE A 34 10.18 2.12 9.95
CA ILE A 34 9.50 3.16 9.16
C ILE A 34 8.01 2.85 9.05
N ILE A 35 7.20 3.90 8.96
CA ILE A 35 5.77 3.83 8.65
C ILE A 35 5.58 4.38 7.24
N THR A 36 4.83 3.66 6.42
CA THR A 36 4.47 4.06 5.05
C THR A 36 3.03 3.62 4.73
N GLU A 37 2.53 3.94 3.54
CA GLU A 37 1.17 3.61 3.12
C GLU A 37 1.04 3.42 1.59
N GLU A 38 0.03 2.65 1.19
CA GLU A 38 -0.37 2.53 -0.21
C GLU A 38 -1.82 2.95 -0.46
N PRO A 39 -2.07 3.72 -1.53
CA PRO A 39 -1.12 4.45 -2.39
C PRO A 39 -0.66 5.72 -1.67
N GLY A 40 0.65 6.03 -1.65
CA GLY A 40 1.13 7.30 -1.06
C GLY A 40 2.58 7.34 -0.57
N GLY A 41 3.24 6.19 -0.39
CA GLY A 41 4.59 6.12 0.18
C GLY A 41 5.70 6.83 -0.61
N THR A 42 5.45 7.28 -1.84
CA THR A 42 6.43 7.98 -2.70
C THR A 42 5.84 9.24 -3.33
N PRO A 43 6.65 10.18 -3.86
CA PRO A 43 6.13 11.33 -4.61
C PRO A 43 5.19 10.93 -5.76
N ILE A 44 5.54 9.90 -6.53
CA ILE A 44 4.69 9.35 -7.59
C ILE A 44 3.41 8.73 -6.98
N GLY A 45 3.55 7.93 -5.93
CA GLY A 45 2.42 7.31 -5.24
C GLY A 45 1.42 8.34 -4.68
N ARG A 46 1.90 9.50 -4.19
CA ARG A 46 1.03 10.61 -3.75
C ARG A 46 0.25 11.21 -4.91
N LYS A 47 0.87 11.42 -6.07
CA LYS A 47 0.17 11.92 -7.27
C LYS A 47 -0.88 10.94 -7.78
N ILE A 48 -0.57 9.64 -7.75
CA ILE A 48 -1.55 8.61 -8.09
C ILE A 48 -2.70 8.59 -7.06
N ARG A 49 -2.40 8.72 -5.76
CA ARG A 49 -3.42 8.83 -4.71
C ARG A 49 -4.35 10.03 -4.95
N GLU A 50 -3.79 11.20 -5.30
CA GLU A 50 -4.59 12.38 -5.65
C GLU A 50 -5.58 12.08 -6.80
N ILE A 51 -5.13 11.39 -7.86
CA ILE A 51 -6.00 10.98 -8.97
C ILE A 51 -7.12 10.04 -8.50
N LEU A 52 -6.76 9.01 -7.73
CA LEU A 52 -7.72 8.00 -7.23
C LEU A 52 -8.79 8.58 -6.30
N LEU A 53 -8.44 9.62 -5.53
CA LEU A 53 -9.36 10.30 -4.63
C LEU A 53 -10.21 11.38 -5.31
N ASN A 54 -9.75 11.93 -6.44
CA ASN A 54 -10.40 13.06 -7.10
C ASN A 54 -11.48 12.64 -8.13
N LYS A 55 -12.47 11.89 -7.65
CA LYS A 55 -13.61 11.41 -8.47
C LYS A 55 -14.52 12.54 -8.96
N SER A 56 -14.60 13.64 -8.22
CA SER A 56 -15.49 14.76 -8.54
C SER A 56 -15.04 15.56 -9.77
N SER A 57 -13.74 15.68 -10.02
CA SER A 57 -13.24 16.44 -11.18
C SER A 57 -12.91 15.58 -12.40
N LEU A 58 -12.61 14.29 -12.20
CA LEU A 58 -12.18 13.39 -13.28
C LEU A 58 -13.29 12.46 -13.79
N GLY A 59 -14.43 12.42 -13.10
CA GLY A 59 -15.49 11.46 -13.37
C GLY A 59 -15.17 10.07 -12.81
N GLU A 60 -15.95 9.07 -13.23
CA GLU A 60 -15.76 7.70 -12.80
C GLU A 60 -14.52 7.07 -13.46
N ILE A 61 -13.64 6.51 -12.63
CA ILE A 61 -12.48 5.73 -13.07
C ILE A 61 -12.93 4.28 -13.25
N SER A 62 -12.61 3.67 -14.40
CA SER A 62 -12.89 2.25 -14.65
C SER A 62 -12.14 1.34 -13.66
N SER A 63 -12.67 0.16 -13.38
CA SER A 63 -12.05 -0.80 -12.46
C SER A 63 -10.62 -1.17 -12.86
N GLU A 64 -10.36 -1.33 -14.16
CA GLU A 64 -9.03 -1.65 -14.71
C GLU A 64 -8.06 -0.49 -14.53
N THR A 65 -8.51 0.74 -14.79
CA THR A 65 -7.69 1.94 -14.61
C THR A 65 -7.33 2.11 -13.14
N GLU A 66 -8.29 1.88 -12.24
CA GLU A 66 -8.07 1.90 -10.79
C GLU A 66 -7.01 0.85 -10.39
N LEU A 67 -7.14 -0.40 -10.82
CA LEU A 67 -6.17 -1.47 -10.57
C LEU A 67 -4.76 -1.13 -11.07
N LEU A 68 -4.64 -0.61 -12.30
CA LEU A 68 -3.36 -0.24 -12.89
C LEU A 68 -2.67 0.89 -12.13
N LEU A 69 -3.44 1.89 -11.69
CA LEU A 69 -2.93 3.00 -10.88
C LEU A 69 -2.42 2.52 -9.52
N PHE A 70 -3.19 1.69 -8.80
CA PHE A 70 -2.70 1.08 -7.55
C PHE A 70 -1.43 0.26 -7.78
N SER A 71 -1.38 -0.54 -8.85
CA SER A 71 -0.21 -1.36 -9.20
C SER A 71 1.02 -0.51 -9.52
N ALA A 72 0.84 0.61 -10.24
CA ALA A 72 1.91 1.55 -10.55
C ALA A 72 2.46 2.24 -9.29
N ALA A 73 1.58 2.68 -8.39
CA ALA A 73 1.97 3.27 -7.12
C ALA A 73 2.77 2.29 -6.26
N ARG A 74 2.33 1.02 -6.19
CA ARG A 74 3.02 -0.06 -5.48
C ARG A 74 4.41 -0.33 -6.05
N SER A 75 4.53 -0.46 -7.36
CA SER A 75 5.83 -0.75 -8.00
C SER A 75 6.89 0.29 -7.68
N GLN A 76 6.52 1.58 -7.67
CA GLN A 76 7.45 2.63 -7.24
C GLN A 76 7.77 2.54 -5.74
N HIS A 77 6.75 2.33 -4.91
CA HIS A 77 6.89 2.29 -3.47
C HIS A 77 7.77 1.14 -2.97
N VAL A 78 7.61 -0.04 -3.58
CA VAL A 78 8.42 -1.21 -3.28
C VAL A 78 9.89 -0.96 -3.59
N ARG A 79 10.19 -0.37 -4.76
CA ARG A 79 11.57 -0.13 -5.20
C ARG A 79 12.28 0.97 -4.42
N ASP A 80 11.58 2.05 -4.11
CA ASP A 80 12.19 3.25 -3.52
C ASP A 80 12.20 3.24 -2.00
N VAL A 81 11.27 2.52 -1.36
CA VAL A 81 11.07 2.59 0.09
C VAL A 81 11.19 1.23 0.74
N ILE A 82 10.37 0.25 0.33
CA ILE A 82 10.25 -1.02 1.05
C ILE A 82 11.53 -1.84 0.91
N ILE A 83 11.97 -2.14 -0.31
CA ILE A 83 13.17 -2.97 -0.55
C ILE A 83 14.43 -2.34 0.07
N PRO A 84 14.72 -1.04 -0.12
CA PRO A 84 15.87 -0.40 0.53
C PRO A 84 15.83 -0.54 2.06
N ALA A 85 14.69 -0.25 2.70
CA ALA A 85 14.55 -0.36 4.15
C ALA A 85 14.76 -1.79 4.66
N LEU A 86 14.21 -2.79 3.96
CA LEU A 86 14.38 -4.20 4.33
C LEU A 86 15.84 -4.67 4.21
N LYS A 87 16.58 -4.18 3.20
CA LYS A 87 18.02 -4.45 3.03
C LYS A 87 18.85 -3.87 4.18
N GLU A 88 18.43 -2.72 4.71
CA GLU A 88 19.04 -2.08 5.89
C GLU A 88 18.59 -2.70 7.23
N CYS A 89 17.89 -3.83 7.19
CA CYS A 89 17.33 -4.49 8.38
C CYS A 89 16.34 -3.62 9.18
N THR A 90 15.69 -2.67 8.52
CA THR A 90 14.64 -1.83 9.11
C THR A 90 13.29 -2.55 9.04
N LEU A 91 12.49 -2.46 10.10
CA LEU A 91 11.11 -2.93 10.09
C LEU A 91 10.23 -1.94 9.31
N VAL A 92 9.48 -2.42 8.33
CA VAL A 92 8.56 -1.61 7.53
C VAL A 92 7.13 -1.88 7.98
N LEU A 93 6.45 -0.86 8.50
CA LEU A 93 5.02 -0.90 8.78
C LEU A 93 4.28 -0.18 7.66
N CYS A 94 3.36 -0.84 6.97
CA CYS A 94 2.63 -0.25 5.84
C CYS A 94 1.12 -0.29 6.05
N ASP A 95 0.45 0.86 5.92
CA ASP A 95 -1.01 0.95 5.86
C ASP A 95 -1.44 0.55 4.44
N ARG A 96 -2.06 -0.64 4.33
CA ARG A 96 -2.44 -1.34 3.09
C ARG A 96 -1.29 -1.81 2.21
N PHE A 97 -1.54 -2.89 1.46
CA PHE A 97 -0.66 -3.44 0.44
C PHE A 97 -1.43 -4.37 -0.51
N TYR A 98 -0.93 -5.59 -0.71
CA TYR A 98 -1.40 -6.65 -1.60
C TYR A 98 -2.87 -7.01 -1.37
N ASP A 99 -3.27 -7.17 -0.11
CA ASP A 99 -4.59 -7.68 0.29
C ASP A 99 -5.69 -6.64 0.06
N ALA A 100 -5.38 -5.35 0.20
CA ALA A 100 -6.30 -4.28 -0.18
C ALA A 100 -6.72 -4.41 -1.65
N THR A 101 -5.78 -4.63 -2.57
CA THR A 101 -6.15 -4.75 -3.99
C THR A 101 -7.03 -5.97 -4.24
N LEU A 102 -6.75 -7.09 -3.57
CA LEU A 102 -7.59 -8.28 -3.68
C LEU A 102 -9.02 -8.03 -3.15
N ALA A 103 -9.14 -7.38 -2.00
CA ALA A 103 -10.44 -7.08 -1.40
C ALA A 103 -11.25 -6.06 -2.21
N TYR A 104 -10.63 -4.93 -2.58
CA TYR A 104 -11.33 -3.82 -3.22
C TYR A 104 -11.50 -4.03 -4.73
N GLN A 105 -10.43 -4.35 -5.46
CA GLN A 105 -10.51 -4.53 -6.92
C GLN A 105 -11.01 -5.93 -7.30
N GLY A 106 -10.65 -6.96 -6.54
CA GLY A 106 -11.14 -8.31 -6.78
C GLY A 106 -12.59 -8.47 -6.35
N TYR A 107 -12.80 -8.61 -5.04
CA TYR A 107 -14.15 -8.85 -4.52
C TYR A 107 -15.09 -7.63 -4.61
N GLY A 108 -14.57 -6.41 -4.46
CA GLY A 108 -15.39 -5.19 -4.49
C GLY A 108 -15.78 -4.72 -5.90
N ARG A 109 -14.88 -4.85 -6.89
CA ARG A 109 -15.12 -4.41 -8.28
C ARG A 109 -15.39 -5.57 -9.25
N GLY A 110 -15.24 -6.82 -8.82
CA GLY A 110 -15.50 -8.01 -9.62
C GLY A 110 -14.44 -8.31 -10.67
N LEU A 111 -13.20 -7.82 -10.52
CA LEU A 111 -12.11 -8.17 -11.41
C LEU A 111 -11.57 -9.58 -11.10
N ASP A 112 -10.98 -10.21 -12.13
CA ASP A 112 -10.44 -11.55 -12.03
C ASP A 112 -9.33 -11.65 -10.95
N ILE A 113 -9.52 -12.58 -10.01
CA ILE A 113 -8.67 -12.74 -8.82
C ILE A 113 -7.27 -13.21 -9.21
N ASP A 114 -7.17 -14.16 -10.14
CA ASP A 114 -5.89 -14.73 -10.57
C ASP A 114 -5.05 -13.67 -11.31
N PHE A 115 -5.70 -12.84 -12.11
CA PHE A 115 -5.08 -11.69 -12.75
C PHE A 115 -4.59 -10.66 -11.71
N ILE A 116 -5.38 -10.33 -10.69
CA ILE A 116 -4.95 -9.42 -9.62
C ILE A 116 -3.74 -9.97 -8.87
N GLN A 117 -3.73 -11.26 -8.57
CA GLN A 117 -2.57 -11.89 -7.94
C GLN A 117 -1.33 -11.75 -8.83
N THR A 118 -1.46 -12.01 -10.13
CA THR A 118 -0.36 -11.82 -11.09
C THR A 118 0.14 -10.37 -11.10
N MET A 119 -0.78 -9.40 -11.14
CA MET A 119 -0.46 -7.97 -11.10
C MET A 119 0.22 -7.56 -9.80
N ASN A 120 -0.25 -8.09 -8.68
CA ASN A 120 0.33 -7.77 -7.40
C ASN A 120 1.74 -8.38 -7.25
N VAL A 121 2.00 -9.61 -7.73
CA VAL A 121 3.36 -10.18 -7.80
C VAL A 121 4.25 -9.29 -8.66
N PHE A 122 3.79 -8.95 -9.87
CA PHE A 122 4.55 -8.12 -10.81
C PHE A 122 4.90 -6.73 -10.23
N SER A 123 3.95 -6.10 -9.54
CA SER A 123 4.14 -4.78 -8.94
C SER A 123 4.90 -4.82 -7.61
N SER A 124 5.15 -5.99 -7.03
CA SER A 124 5.89 -6.16 -5.77
C SER A 124 7.28 -6.78 -5.95
N ALA A 125 7.71 -6.99 -7.20
CA ALA A 125 8.99 -7.55 -7.57
C ALA A 125 10.14 -6.52 -7.55
#